data_AF-A0A8T4V3Q8-F1
#
_entry.id   AF-A0A8T4V3Q8-F1
#
_cell.length_a   1.000
_cell.length_b   1.000
_cell.length_c   1.000
_cell.angle_alpha   90.00
_cell.angle_beta   90.00
_cell.angle_gamma   90.00
#
_symmetry.space_group_name_H-M   'P 1'
#
loop_
_entity.id
_entity.type
_entity.pdbx_description
1 polymer ?
#
loop_
_entity_poly.entity_id
_entity_poly.type
_entity_poly.pdbx_seq_one_letter_code
_entity_poly.pdbx_strand_id
1 'polypeptide(L)' 'MPTKKVKSAGRFGSRYGKKIRQRIIDVEKKQRRKHECPYCYSLTVKRVAAGIWKCKKCDVKFTGKAYEV' A
#
# COMPACT_ATOMS: atom_id res chain seq x y z
N MET A 1 7.39 14.69 -11.64
CA MET A 1 8.77 14.59 -11.08
C MET A 1 8.74 13.82 -9.76
N PRO A 2 9.64 12.84 -9.54
CA PRO A 2 9.78 12.18 -8.26
C PRO A 2 10.28 13.19 -7.20
N THR A 3 9.50 13.39 -6.14
CA THR A 3 9.87 14.30 -5.04
C THR A 3 10.77 13.57 -4.04
N LYS A 4 11.90 14.17 -3.66
CA LYS A 4 12.90 13.53 -2.77
C LYS A 4 12.33 13.16 -1.40
N LYS A 5 11.52 14.03 -0.79
CA LYS A 5 11.04 13.88 0.60
C LYS A 5 9.58 13.46 0.73
N VAL A 6 8.68 14.07 -0.04
CA VAL A 6 7.23 13.96 0.18
C VAL A 6 6.56 12.78 -0.52
N LYS A 7 7.20 12.14 -1.51
CA LYS A 7 6.71 10.91 -2.17
C LYS A 7 5.22 10.98 -2.52
N SER A 8 4.42 10.01 -2.07
CA SER A 8 2.98 9.91 -2.34
C SER A 8 2.13 11.00 -1.65
N ALA A 9 2.65 11.61 -0.59
CA ALA A 9 2.03 12.74 0.10
C ALA A 9 2.28 14.08 -0.60
N GLY A 10 3.03 14.10 -1.72
CA GLY A 10 3.14 15.27 -2.59
C GLY A 10 1.80 15.79 -3.10
N ARG A 11 0.78 14.91 -3.20
CA ARG A 11 -0.60 15.28 -3.60
C ARG A 11 -1.24 16.34 -2.70
N PHE A 12 -0.79 16.46 -1.46
CA PHE A 12 -1.40 17.34 -0.48
C PHE A 12 -0.88 18.78 -0.54
N GLY A 13 0.22 19.02 -1.26
CA GLY A 13 0.86 20.34 -1.33
C GLY A 13 1.40 20.79 0.05
N SER A 14 1.15 22.05 0.41
CA SER A 14 1.55 22.65 1.69
C SER A 14 0.66 22.25 2.88
N ARG A 15 -0.48 21.59 2.64
CA ARG A 15 -1.52 21.31 3.64
C ARG A 15 -1.13 20.19 4.63
N TYR A 16 -1.83 20.15 5.76
CA TYR A 16 -1.82 19.09 6.79
C TYR A 16 -0.51 18.89 7.59
N GLY A 17 0.52 19.71 7.36
CA GLY A 17 1.76 19.68 8.14
C GLY A 17 2.68 18.47 7.89
N LYS A 18 3.86 18.45 8.50
CA LYS A 18 4.90 17.42 8.25
C LYS A 18 4.58 16.06 8.87
N LYS A 19 4.16 16.04 10.14
CA LYS A 19 3.96 14.79 10.92
C LYS A 19 2.87 13.89 10.33
N ILE A 20 1.75 14.48 9.93
CA ILE A 20 0.63 13.75 9.31
C ILE A 20 1.05 13.20 7.95
N ARG A 21 1.71 14.02 7.12
CA ARG A 21 2.21 13.58 5.81
C ARG A 21 3.21 12.43 5.94
N GLN A 22 4.11 12.47 6.93
CA GLN A 22 5.07 11.40 7.17
C GLN A 22 4.37 10.07 7.49
N ARG A 23 3.38 10.08 8.40
CA ARG A 23 2.59 8.88 8.74
C ARG A 23 1.87 8.30 7.51
N ILE A 24 1.28 9.16 6.68
CA ILE A 24 0.60 8.71 5.46
C ILE A 24 1.59 8.08 4.48
N ILE A 25 2.78 8.65 4.32
CA ILE A 25 3.82 8.07 3.45
C ILE A 25 4.17 6.66 3.92
N ASP A 26 4.35 6.45 5.23
CA ASP A 26 4.74 5.15 5.78
C ASP A 26 3.64 4.10 5.59
N VAL A 27 2.38 4.49 5.81
CA VAL A 27 1.20 3.62 5.60
C VAL A 27 1.01 3.28 4.12
N GLU A 28 1.06 4.28 3.23
CA GLU A 28 0.89 4.06 1.79
C GLU A 28 2.04 3.27 1.17
N LYS A 29 3.26 3.44 1.68
CA LYS A 29 4.43 2.64 1.27
C LYS A 29 4.22 1.17 1.58
N LYS A 30 3.71 0.84 2.78
CA LYS A 30 3.37 -0.53 3.17
C LYS A 30 2.23 -1.07 2.30
N GLN A 31 1.13 -0.32 2.20
CA GLN A 31 -0.06 -0.72 1.45
C GLN A 31 0.20 -0.97 -0.05
N ARG A 32 1.05 -0.16 -0.70
CA ARG A 32 1.34 -0.28 -2.14
C ARG A 32 2.45 -1.28 -2.45
N ARG A 33 3.09 -1.85 -1.45
CA ARG A 33 4.10 -2.90 -1.64
C ARG A 33 3.41 -4.12 -2.27
N LYS A 34 4.14 -4.84 -3.12
CA LYS A 34 3.69 -6.16 -3.57
C LYS A 34 3.94 -7.15 -2.43
N HIS A 35 2.90 -7.85 -2.01
CA HIS A 35 2.98 -8.86 -0.95
C HIS A 35 3.05 -10.26 -1.55
N GLU A 36 3.62 -11.19 -0.78
CA GLU A 36 3.64 -12.61 -1.11
C GLU A 36 2.25 -13.21 -0.92
N CYS A 37 1.84 -14.05 -1.86
CA CYS A 37 0.59 -14.78 -1.76
C CYS A 37 0.80 -16.07 -0.95
N PRO A 38 -0.03 -16.39 0.06
CA PRO A 38 0.12 -17.64 0.82
C PRO A 38 -0.18 -18.90 -0.01
N TYR A 39 -0.86 -18.78 -1.14
CA TYR A 39 -1.25 -19.91 -1.98
C TYR A 39 -0.26 -20.20 -3.11
N CYS A 40 0.23 -19.16 -3.80
CA CYS A 40 1.09 -19.32 -4.97
C CYS A 40 2.50 -18.72 -4.79
N TYR A 41 2.82 -18.23 -3.58
CA TYR A 41 4.12 -17.65 -3.19
C TYR A 41 4.62 -16.52 -4.09
N SER A 42 3.75 -15.97 -4.93
CA SER A 42 4.13 -14.91 -5.86
C SER A 42 3.95 -13.53 -5.24
N LEU A 43 4.90 -12.64 -5.50
CA LEU A 43 4.88 -11.22 -5.13
C LEU A 43 3.95 -10.40 -6.04
N THR A 44 2.68 -10.81 -6.16
CA THR A 44 1.71 -10.18 -7.07
C THR A 44 0.40 -9.77 -6.40
N VAL A 45 0.33 -9.91 -5.07
CA VAL A 45 -0.85 -9.53 -4.30
C VAL A 45 -1.03 -8.00 -4.29
N LYS A 46 -2.26 -7.56 -4.52
CA LYS A 46 -2.68 -6.15 -4.43
C LYS A 46 -3.92 -6.01 -3.56
N ARG A 47 -4.01 -4.87 -2.88
CA ARG A 47 -5.20 -4.50 -2.09
C ARG A 47 -6.36 -4.16 -3.02
N VAL A 48 -7.55 -4.72 -2.73
CA VAL A 48 -8.80 -4.37 -3.41
C VAL A 48 -9.63 -3.43 -2.54
N ALA A 49 -9.81 -3.76 -1.26
CA ALA A 49 -10.53 -2.95 -0.29
C ALA A 49 -9.82 -2.99 1.08
N ALA A 50 -10.37 -2.32 2.09
CA ALA A 50 -9.85 -2.45 3.45
C ALA A 50 -9.95 -3.91 3.91
N GLY A 51 -8.81 -4.53 4.22
CA GLY A 51 -8.75 -5.92 4.67
C GLY A 51 -8.96 -6.98 3.58
N ILE A 52 -9.26 -6.60 2.33
CA ILE A 52 -9.45 -7.54 1.21
C ILE A 52 -8.30 -7.40 0.22
N TRP A 53 -7.63 -8.53 -0.04
CA TRP A 53 -6.46 -8.62 -0.90
C TRP A 53 -6.69 -9.66 -1.99
N LYS A 54 -6.20 -9.36 -3.20
CA LYS A 54 -6.33 -10.22 -4.37
C LYS A 54 -4.96 -10.51 -4.95
N CYS A 55 -4.66 -11.78 -5.17
CA CYS A 55 -3.51 -12.19 -5.97
C CYS A 55 -3.85 -12.09 -7.46
N LYS A 56 -2.93 -11.54 -8.27
CA LYS A 56 -3.13 -11.48 -9.74
C LYS A 56 -2.81 -12.79 -10.46
N LYS A 57 -1.98 -13.66 -9.88
CA LYS A 57 -1.60 -14.93 -10.53
C LYS A 57 -2.64 -16.03 -10.34
N CYS A 58 -3.07 -16.27 -9.10
CA CYS A 58 -4.02 -17.33 -8.78
C CYS A 58 -5.47 -16.83 -8.62
N ASP A 59 -5.71 -15.54 -8.83
CA ASP A 59 -7.02 -14.86 -8.68
C ASP A 59 -7.74 -15.00 -7.32
N VAL A 60 -7.08 -15.62 -6.33
CA VAL A 60 -7.62 -15.79 -4.98
C VAL A 60 -7.78 -14.43 -4.29
N LYS A 61 -8.95 -14.22 -3.69
CA LYS A 61 -9.25 -13.13 -2.76
C LYS A 61 -9.21 -13.66 -1.34
N PHE A 62 -8.51 -12.97 -0.44
CA PHE A 62 -8.42 -13.36 0.96
C PHE A 62 -8.47 -12.13 1.87
N THR A 63 -8.76 -12.39 3.15
CA THR A 63 -8.81 -11.39 4.21
C THR A 63 -7.44 -11.21 4.87
N GLY A 64 -7.07 -9.98 5.16
CA GLY A 64 -5.81 -9.62 5.85
C GLY A 64 -5.97 -8.32 6.64
N LYS A 65 -4.86 -7.74 7.10
CA LYS A 65 -4.92 -6.44 7.79
C LYS A 65 -5.24 -5.32 6.79
N ALA A 66 -5.69 -4.18 7.31
CA ALA A 66 -6.11 -3.06 6.47
C ALA A 66 -4.97 -2.47 5.61
N TYR A 67 -3.73 -2.48 6.12
CA TYR A 67 -2.56 -1.87 5.45
C TYR A 67 -1.36 -2.80 5.31
N GLU A 68 -1.48 -4.04 5.79
CA GLU A 68 -0.44 -5.07 5.72
C GLU A 68 -1.09 -6.43 5.40
N VAL A 69 -0.43 -7.19 4.54
CA VAL A 69 -0.64 -8.63 4.33
C VAL A 69 0.59 -9.34 4.82
#